data_AF-A0AAV1RSW8-F1
#
_entry.id   AF-A0AAV1RSW8-F1
#
_cell.length_a   1.000
_cell.length_b   1.000
_cell.length_c   1.000
_cell.angle_alpha   90.00
_cell.angle_beta   90.00
_cell.angle_gamma   90.00
#
_symmetry.space_group_name_H-M   'P 1'
#
loop_
_entity.id
_entity.type
_entity.pdbx_description
1 polymer ?
#
loop_
_entity_poly.entity_id
_entity_poly.type
_entity_poly.pdbx_seq_one_letter_code
_entity_poly.pdbx_strand_id
1 'polypeptide(L)'
;YWLYAAVSCKCLLMTNDEMRDHLFQLLGTSFFPRWKEKHQVRLSVSRSGIALHMPPTYSIVIQESENGSWHVPTTTHDDLETPRQWLCATRPVK
;
A
#
# COMPACT_ATOMS: atom_id res chain seq x y z
N TYR A 1 7.17 -1.53 -19.99
CA TYR A 1 6.45 -0.44 -20.69
C TYR A 1 5.56 0.36 -19.75
N TRP A 2 4.52 -0.21 -19.15
CA TRP A 2 3.60 0.52 -18.25
C TRP A 2 4.26 1.03 -16.96
N LEU A 3 5.14 0.23 -16.34
CA LEU A 3 5.80 0.64 -15.09
C LEU A 3 6.67 1.88 -15.30
N TYR A 4 7.47 1.87 -16.37
CA TYR A 4 8.30 3.01 -16.75
C TYR A 4 7.46 4.26 -17.01
N ALA A 5 6.33 4.14 -17.71
CA ALA A 5 5.43 5.26 -17.96
C ALA A 5 4.87 5.84 -16.65
N ALA A 6 4.37 5.00 -15.75
CA ALA A 6 3.80 5.46 -14.47
C ALA A 6 4.85 6.13 -13.57
N VAL A 7 6.05 5.56 -13.49
CA VAL A 7 7.18 6.13 -12.72
C VAL A 7 7.62 7.45 -13.34
N SER A 8 7.78 7.52 -14.66
CA SER A 8 8.27 8.72 -15.36
C SER A 8 7.27 9.87 -15.29
N CYS A 9 5.97 9.57 -15.45
CA CYS A 9 4.90 10.55 -15.37
C CYS A 9 4.49 10.88 -13.93
N LYS A 10 5.03 10.17 -12.92
CA LYS A 10 4.65 10.30 -11.50
C LYS A 10 3.14 10.20 -11.30
N CYS A 11 2.51 9.26 -11.99
CA CYS A 11 1.05 9.12 -12.03
C CYS A 11 0.58 7.79 -11.45
N LEU A 12 -0.74 7.67 -11.30
CA LEU A 12 -1.38 6.44 -10.86
C LEU A 12 -1.22 5.32 -11.90
N LEU A 13 -1.01 4.11 -11.42
CA LEU A 13 -0.94 2.89 -12.19
C LEU A 13 -2.14 2.00 -11.86
N MET A 14 -3.07 1.86 -12.80
CA MET A 14 -4.20 0.95 -12.65
C MET A 14 -3.80 -0.47 -13.03
N THR A 15 -3.72 -1.38 -12.05
CA THR A 15 -3.42 -2.80 -12.27
C THR A 15 -3.81 -3.66 -11.07
N ASN A 16 -4.32 -4.87 -11.34
CA ASN A 16 -4.54 -5.92 -10.34
C ASN A 16 -3.35 -6.89 -10.21
N ASP A 17 -2.27 -6.65 -10.94
CA ASP A 17 -1.04 -7.43 -10.81
C ASP A 17 -0.42 -7.23 -9.42
N GLU A 18 -0.08 -8.33 -8.77
CA GLU A 18 0.53 -8.34 -7.44
C GLU A 18 1.99 -7.81 -7.45
N MET A 19 2.62 -7.83 -8.63
CA MET A 19 4.00 -7.42 -8.89
C MET A 19 5.00 -8.21 -8.00
N ARG A 20 4.80 -9.53 -7.90
CA ARG A 20 5.58 -10.46 -7.06
C ARG A 20 6.60 -11.33 -7.81
N ASP A 21 6.62 -11.27 -9.14
CA ASP A 21 7.50 -12.08 -9.97
C ASP A 21 8.99 -11.72 -9.78
N HIS A 22 9.87 -12.63 -10.22
CA HIS A 22 11.33 -12.47 -10.13
C HIS A 22 11.84 -11.16 -10.74
N LEU A 23 11.17 -10.64 -11.77
CA LEU A 23 11.50 -9.34 -12.37
C LEU A 23 11.38 -8.20 -11.35
N PHE A 24 10.36 -8.22 -10.49
CA PHE A 24 10.12 -7.17 -9.50
C PHE A 24 11.06 -7.26 -8.29
N GLN A 25 11.65 -8.43 -8.04
CA GLN A 25 12.68 -8.59 -7.01
C GLN A 25 13.93 -7.76 -7.32
N LEU A 26 14.21 -7.50 -8.61
CA LEU A 26 15.32 -6.65 -9.04
C LEU A 26 15.11 -5.16 -8.73
N LEU A 27 13.87 -4.72 -8.51
CA LEU A 27 13.53 -3.32 -8.22
C LEU A 27 13.78 -2.93 -6.75
N GLY A 28 14.25 -3.89 -5.95
CA GLY A 28 14.58 -3.72 -4.55
C GLY A 28 13.37 -3.84 -3.61
N THR A 29 13.62 -4.30 -2.40
CA THR A 29 12.59 -4.55 -1.37
C THR A 29 12.19 -3.32 -0.57
N SER A 30 12.83 -2.17 -0.81
CA SER A 30 12.59 -0.92 -0.06
C SER A 30 11.77 0.09 -0.85
N PHE A 31 12.24 0.50 -2.02
CA PHE A 31 11.62 1.56 -2.83
C PHE A 31 10.34 1.09 -3.50
N PHE A 32 10.39 -0.06 -4.17
CA PHE A 32 9.28 -0.50 -5.02
C PHE A 32 7.99 -0.78 -4.25
N PRO A 33 8.00 -1.42 -3.06
CA PRO A 33 6.77 -1.58 -2.26
C PRO A 33 6.15 -0.25 -1.83
N ARG A 34 6.96 0.74 -1.45
CA ARG A 34 6.49 2.09 -1.07
C ARG A 34 5.94 2.86 -2.27
N TRP A 35 6.57 2.72 -3.44
CA TRP A 35 6.05 3.30 -4.68
C TRP A 35 4.72 2.67 -5.07
N LYS A 36 4.65 1.33 -5.02
CA LYS A 36 3.45 0.54 -5.31
C LYS A 36 2.27 0.98 -4.44
N GLU A 37 2.48 1.06 -3.13
CA GLU A 37 1.45 1.53 -2.18
C GLU A 37 0.85 2.89 -2.56
N LYS A 38 1.67 3.83 -3.02
CA LYS A 38 1.22 5.20 -3.32
C LYS A 38 0.66 5.40 -4.72
N HIS A 39 0.91 4.50 -5.65
CA HIS A 39 0.57 4.70 -7.06
C HIS A 39 -0.36 3.63 -7.63
N GLN A 40 -0.44 2.43 -7.02
CA GLN A 40 -1.28 1.35 -7.55
C GLN A 40 -2.76 1.59 -7.25
N VAL A 41 -3.57 1.64 -8.30
CA VAL A 41 -5.04 1.59 -8.22
C VAL A 41 -5.48 0.17 -8.56
N ARG A 42 -6.22 -0.48 -7.65
CA ARG A 42 -6.79 -1.82 -7.87
C ARG A 42 -8.25 -1.71 -8.30
N LEU A 43 -8.70 -2.70 -9.07
CA LEU A 43 -10.04 -2.82 -9.62
C LEU A 43 -10.76 -3.99 -8.96
N SER A 44 -11.96 -3.77 -8.43
CA SER A 44 -12.87 -4.86 -8.04
C SER A 44 -14.16 -4.78 -8.84
N VAL A 45 -14.67 -5.92 -9.28
CA VAL A 45 -15.94 -6.05 -10.00
C VAL A 45 -16.94 -6.77 -9.11
N SER A 46 -18.12 -6.18 -8.95
CA SER A 46 -19.22 -6.75 -8.18
C SER A 46 -20.54 -6.64 -8.96
N ARG A 47 -21.64 -7.17 -8.39
CA ARG A 47 -22.98 -7.04 -8.99
C ARG A 47 -23.45 -5.59 -9.09
N SER A 48 -22.96 -4.69 -8.24
CA SER A 48 -23.30 -3.26 -8.28
C SER A 48 -22.42 -2.45 -9.23
N GLY A 49 -21.43 -3.09 -9.88
CA GLY A 49 -20.58 -2.47 -10.90
C GLY A 49 -19.09 -2.59 -10.58
N ILE A 50 -18.35 -1.60 -11.05
CA ILE A 50 -16.89 -1.54 -10.98
C ILE A 50 -16.49 -0.54 -9.89
N ALA A 51 -15.62 -0.94 -8.96
CA ALA A 51 -15.04 -0.07 -7.95
C ALA A 51 -13.52 0.04 -8.12
N LEU A 52 -13.02 1.27 -8.02
CA LEU A 52 -11.59 1.60 -8.04
C LEU A 52 -11.12 1.82 -6.60
N HIS A 53 -10.16 1.01 -6.19
CA HIS A 53 -9.49 1.12 -4.90
C HIS A 53 -8.27 2.00 -5.07
N MET A 54 -8.41 3.24 -4.61
CA MET A 54 -7.36 4.25 -4.66
C MET A 54 -6.27 3.97 -3.61
N PRO A 55 -5.01 4.38 -3.87
CA PRO A 55 -3.96 4.38 -2.86
C PRO A 55 -4.41 5.01 -1.53
N PRO A 56 -3.99 4.47 -0.38
CA PRO A 56 -4.32 5.05 0.92
C PRO A 56 -3.70 6.45 1.07
N THR A 57 -4.41 7.34 1.77
CA THR A 57 -3.95 8.71 2.07
C THR A 57 -2.86 8.76 3.14
N TYR A 58 -2.58 7.64 3.79
CA TYR A 58 -1.53 7.45 4.78
C TYR A 58 -0.59 6.32 4.33
N SER A 59 0.64 6.31 4.83
CA SER A 59 1.60 5.26 4.50
C SER A 59 1.50 4.09 5.47
N ILE A 60 1.49 2.85 4.94
CA ILE A 60 1.38 1.63 5.73
C ILE A 60 2.78 1.19 6.17
N VAL A 61 3.33 1.95 7.09
CA VAL A 61 4.65 1.72 7.67
C VAL A 61 4.57 1.81 9.20
N ILE A 62 5.61 1.35 9.87
CA ILE A 62 5.76 1.64 11.30
C ILE A 62 5.93 3.15 11.47
N GLN A 63 5.11 3.75 12.33
CA GLN A 63 5.08 5.18 12.57
C GLN A 63 5.22 5.49 14.05
N GLU A 64 6.03 6.51 14.36
CA GLU A 64 6.11 7.15 15.66
C GLU A 64 5.48 8.54 15.57
N SER A 65 4.55 8.82 16.46
CA SER A 65 3.89 10.12 16.61
C SER A 65 4.75 11.06 17.48
N GLU A 66 4.57 12.38 17.32
CA GLU A 66 5.28 13.40 18.11
C GLU A 66 5.08 13.26 19.62
N ASN A 67 3.96 12.67 20.05
CA ASN A 67 3.67 12.39 21.45
C ASN A 67 4.26 11.05 21.96
N GLY A 68 5.10 10.39 21.16
CA GLY A 68 5.73 9.11 21.48
C GLY A 68 4.80 7.89 21.36
N SER A 69 3.65 8.04 20.69
CA SER A 69 2.75 6.92 20.36
C SER A 69 3.23 6.17 19.13
N TRP A 70 3.11 4.85 19.13
CA TRP A 70 3.55 3.98 18.05
C TRP A 70 2.37 3.30 17.35
N HIS A 71 2.44 3.23 16.01
CA HIS A 71 1.52 2.49 15.17
C HIS A 71 2.30 1.48 14.33
N VAL A 72 1.99 0.19 14.48
CA VAL A 72 2.68 -0.90 13.81
C VAL A 72 1.67 -1.73 13.00
N PRO A 73 1.73 -1.70 11.66
CA PRO A 73 0.86 -2.52 10.82
C PRO A 73 1.33 -3.99 10.81
N THR A 74 0.40 -4.94 10.80
CA THR A 74 0.72 -6.35 10.50
C THR A 74 0.90 -6.54 9.00
N THR A 75 1.62 -7.58 8.57
CA THR A 75 1.71 -7.96 7.16
C THR A 75 0.48 -8.77 6.74
N THR A 76 -0.14 -8.39 5.63
CA THR A 76 -1.34 -9.04 5.06
C THR A 76 -1.15 -9.17 3.55
N HIS A 77 -1.66 -10.26 2.98
CA HIS A 77 -1.52 -10.56 1.56
C HIS A 77 -2.44 -9.70 0.69
N ASP A 78 -3.70 -9.54 1.08
CA ASP A 78 -4.64 -8.67 0.40
C ASP A 78 -5.48 -7.86 1.40
N ASP A 79 -5.25 -6.56 1.42
CA ASP A 79 -5.95 -5.61 2.29
C ASP A 79 -7.39 -5.35 1.85
N LEU A 80 -7.73 -5.67 0.59
CA LEU A 80 -9.09 -5.52 0.08
C LEU A 80 -10.00 -6.65 0.55
N GLU A 81 -9.45 -7.85 0.69
CA GLU A 81 -10.19 -9.02 1.17
C GLU A 81 -10.17 -9.10 2.70
N THR A 82 -9.02 -8.80 3.31
CA THR A 82 -8.81 -8.91 4.75
C THR A 82 -8.38 -7.57 5.35
N PRO A 83 -9.19 -6.95 6.24
CA PRO A 83 -8.81 -5.69 6.86
C PRO A 83 -7.49 -5.83 7.63
N ARG A 84 -6.50 -5.01 7.26
CA ARG A 84 -5.18 -4.98 7.92
C ARG A 84 -5.33 -4.62 9.39
N GLN A 85 -4.68 -5.40 10.25
CA GLN A 85 -4.66 -5.16 11.69
C GLN A 85 -3.49 -4.23 12.07
N TRP A 86 -3.69 -3.45 13.12
CA TRP A 86 -2.72 -2.48 13.62
C TRP A 86 -2.52 -2.63 15.12
N LEU A 87 -1.27 -2.57 15.55
CA LEU A 87 -0.93 -2.43 16.95
C LEU A 87 -0.73 -0.93 17.25
N CYS A 88 -1.49 -0.43 18.21
CA CYS A 88 -1.35 0.93 18.73
C CYS A 88 -0.77 0.87 20.14
N ALA A 89 0.37 1.52 20.36
CA ALA A 89 1.00 1.63 21.67
C ALA A 89 1.11 3.10 22.06
N THR A 90 0.28 3.52 23.02
CA THR A 90 0.25 4.87 23.55
C THR A 90 0.64 4.86 25.03
N ARG A 91 1.23 5.97 25.51
CA ARG A 91 1.47 6.15 26.93
C ARG A 91 0.16 6.58 27.60
N PRO A 92 -0.26 5.98 28.73
CA PRO A 92 -1.42 6.45 29.46
C PRO A 92 -1.18 7.90 29.92
N VAL A 93 -2.19 8.75 29.72
CA VAL A 93 -2.18 10.11 30.26
C VAL A 93 -2.30 9.98 31.78
N LYS A 94 -1.37 10.60 32.52
CA LYS A 94 -1.43 10.68 33.99
C LYS A 94 -2.48 11.68 34.44
#